data_AF-A0A7V7PKA5-F1
#
_entry.id   AF-A0A7V7PKA5-F1
#
_cell.length_a   1.000
_cell.length_b   1.000
_cell.length_c   1.000
_cell.angle_alpha   90.00
_cell.angle_beta   90.00
_cell.angle_gamma   90.00
#
_symmetry.space_group_name_H-M   'P 1'
#
loop_
_entity.id
_entity.type
_entity.pdbx_description
1 polymer ?
#
loop_
_entity_poly.entity_id
_entity_poly.type
_entity_poly.pdbx_seq_one_letter_code
_entity_poly.pdbx_strand_id
1 'polypeptide(L)' 'MTAEIAANLIERIRNRDYTVGIIGLGYVGIPLALTACRAGFRVIGFD' A
#
# COMPACT_ATOMS: atom_id res chain seq x y z
N MET A 1 -3.87 2.84 25.31
CA MET A 1 -2.73 2.47 24.44
C MET A 1 -3.17 1.85 23.11
N THR A 2 -3.94 0.76 23.08
CA THR A 2 -4.44 0.15 21.82
C THR A 2 -5.36 1.05 21.00
N ALA A 3 -6.30 1.75 21.65
CA ALA A 3 -7.19 2.70 20.98
C ALA A 3 -6.43 3.85 20.29
N GLU A 4 -5.33 4.29 20.89
CA GLU A 4 -4.48 5.36 20.37
C GLU A 4 -3.65 4.89 19.16
N ILE A 5 -3.13 3.66 19.20
CA ILE A 5 -2.44 3.03 18.05
C ILE A 5 -3.39 2.91 16.86
N ALA A 6 -4.63 2.45 17.09
CA ALA A 6 -5.64 2.34 16.04
C ALA A 6 -5.99 3.70 15.44
N ALA A 7 -6.19 4.73 16.28
CA ALA A 7 -6.47 6.08 15.81
C ALA A 7 -5.32 6.64 14.95
N ASN A 8 -4.07 6.44 15.38
CA ASN A 8 -2.89 6.87 14.61
C ASN A 8 -2.80 6.16 13.25
N LEU A 9 -3.01 4.84 13.22
CA LEU A 9 -3.01 4.07 11.97
C LEU A 9 -4.10 4.56 10.99
N ILE A 10 -5.32 4.81 11.50
CA ILE A 10 -6.43 5.31 10.69
C ILE A 10 -6.06 6.65 10.04
N GLU A 11 -5.46 7.57 10.80
CA GLU A 11 -5.03 8.87 10.27
C GLU A 11 -3.94 8.73 9.20
N ARG A 12 -2.98 7.81 9.37
CA ARG A 12 -1.98 7.52 8.33
C ARG A 12 -2.61 6.98 7.04
N ILE A 13 -3.60 6.10 7.16
CA ILE A 13 -4.34 5.58 5.99
C ILE A 13 -5.13 6.70 5.30
N ARG A 14 -5.81 7.56 6.05
CA ARG A 14 -6.55 8.71 5.50
C ARG A 14 -5.65 9.66 4.73
N ASN A 15 -4.45 9.92 5.26
CA ASN A 15 -3.46 10.81 4.65
C ASN A 15 -2.61 10.15 3.55
N ARG A 16 -2.88 8.88 3.20
CA ARG A 16 -2.05 8.08 2.28
C ARG A 16 -0.56 8.01 2.68
N ASP A 17 -0.27 8.12 3.98
CA ASP A 17 1.06 7.93 4.56
C ASP A 17 1.35 6.43 4.75
N TYR A 18 1.42 5.72 3.62
CA TYR A 18 1.74 4.31 3.57
C TYR A 18 2.39 3.94 2.24
N THR A 19 2.89 2.71 2.17
CA THR A 19 3.36 2.09 0.94
C THR A 19 2.57 0.83 0.69
N VAL A 20 2.10 0.63 -0.54
CA VAL A 20 1.49 -0.62 -0.97
C VAL A 20 2.61 -1.63 -1.25
N GLY A 21 2.63 -2.73 -0.51
CA GLY A 21 3.49 -3.88 -0.81
C GLY A 21 2.75 -4.90 -1.67
N ILE A 22 3.34 -5.33 -2.78
CA ILE A 22 2.79 -6.39 -3.64
C ILE A 22 3.79 -7.54 -3.66
N ILE A 23 3.36 -8.73 -3.24
CA ILE A 23 4.17 -9.95 -3.20
C ILE A 23 3.77 -10.86 -4.35
N GLY A 24 4.74 -11.31 -5.13
CA GLY A 24 4.58 -12.04 -6.38
C GLY A 24 4.39 -11.07 -7.55
N LEU A 25 5.40 -10.95 -8.42
CA LEU A 25 5.42 -10.09 -9.60
C LEU A 25 5.28 -10.87 -10.91
N GLY A 26 4.53 -11.97 -10.86
CA GLY A 26 4.11 -12.71 -12.05
C GLY A 26 3.03 -11.98 -12.86
N TYR A 27 2.33 -12.74 -13.71
CA TYR A 27 1.31 -12.24 -14.63
C TYR A 27 0.24 -11.35 -13.98
N VAL A 28 -0.11 -11.58 -12.71
CA VAL A 28 -1.11 -10.77 -11.97
C VAL A 28 -0.45 -9.62 -11.20
N GLY A 29 0.72 -9.85 -10.63
CA GLY A 29 1.40 -8.91 -9.75
C GLY A 29 1.88 -7.65 -10.46
N ILE A 30 2.49 -7.81 -11.65
CA ILE A 30 2.97 -6.67 -12.43
C ILE A 30 1.82 -5.74 -12.87
N PRO A 31 0.72 -6.24 -13.49
CA PRO A 31 -0.41 -5.37 -13.82
C PRO A 31 -1.05 -4.70 -12.60
N LEU A 32 -1.13 -5.39 -11.46
CA LEU A 32 -1.61 -4.81 -10.20
C LEU A 32 -0.71 -3.67 -9.72
N ALA A 33 0.61 -3.88 -9.71
CA ALA A 33 1.59 -2.86 -9.32
C ALA A 33 1.52 -1.63 -10.22
N LEU A 34 1.47 -1.84 -11.54
CA LEU A 34 1.32 -0.75 -12.51
C LEU A 34 0.01 0.02 -12.32
N THR A 35 -1.09 -0.68 -12.03
CA THR A 35 -2.38 -0.05 -11.77
C THR A 35 -2.35 0.80 -10.50
N ALA A 36 -1.76 0.30 -9.41
CA ALA A 36 -1.60 1.04 -8.17
C ALA A 36 -0.69 2.27 -8.34
N CYS A 37 0.42 2.14 -9.07
CA CYS A 37 1.29 3.27 -9.42
C CYS A 37 0.52 4.34 -10.23
N ARG A 38 -0.27 3.93 -11.23
CA ARG A 38 -1.10 4.84 -12.04
C ARG A 38 -2.20 5.54 -11.23
N ALA A 39 -2.70 4.89 -10.17
CA ALA A 39 -3.63 5.49 -9.22
C ALA A 39 -2.96 6.43 -8.19
N GLY A 40 -1.64 6.64 -8.31
CA GLY A 40 -0.87 7.57 -7.48
C GLY A 40 -0.42 7.00 -6.13
N PHE A 41 -0.46 5.67 -5.95
CA PHE A 41 0.06 5.05 -4.74
C PHE A 41 1.57 4.83 -4.85
N ARG A 42 2.27 4.96 -3.72
CA ARG A 42 3.65 4.48 -3.59
C ARG A 42 3.62 2.96 -3.46
N VAL A 43 4.32 2.25 -4.35
CA VAL A 43 4.30 0.79 -4.43
C VAL A 43 5.72 0.23 -4.30
N ILE A 44 5.87 -0.86 -3.55
CA ILE A 44 7.07 -1.72 -3.54
C ILE A 44 6.62 -3.12 -3.94
N GLY A 45 7.30 -3.70 -4.94
CA GLY A 45 7.09 -5.08 -5.37
C GLY A 45 8.13 -6.01 -4.76
N PHE A 46 7.71 -7.22 -4.39
CA PHE A 46 8.53 -8.33 -3.93
C PHE A 46 8.22 -9.54 -4.80
N ASP A 47 9.23 -10.33 -5.17
CA ASP A 47 9.07 -11.60 -5.90
C ASP A 47 10.02 -12.65 -5.33
#